data_AF-U1NE05-F1
#
_entry.id   AF-U1NE05-F1
#
_cell.length_a   1.000
_cell.length_b   1.000
_cell.length_c   1.000
_cell.angle_alpha   90.00
_cell.angle_beta   90.00
_cell.angle_gamma   90.00
#
_symmetry.space_group_name_H-M   'P 1'
#
loop_
_entity.id
_entity.type
_entity.pdbx_description
1 polymer ?
#
loop_
_entity_poly.entity_id
_entity_poly.type
_entity_poly.pdbx_seq_one_letter_code
_entity_poly.pdbx_strand_id
1 'polypeptide(L)'
;MRNGESPTETDSEEQLESTDSNQADEMADPPTGWRIWNNEPGGKRIFVFRPDIFSERNDLPAMCLPTIHVTNGSQANRPGASQIQTDSWHVILTLEPEVEAITESHETRQAALSGAYNIAEQFVQGAINYRDSYQVPREDYFQTLDTVIEETEVEPIG
;
A
#
# COMPACT_ATOMS: atom_id res chain seq x y z
N MET A 1 45.78 49.97 11.97
CA MET A 1 46.33 48.65 12.34
C MET A 1 45.12 47.75 12.63
N ARG A 2 44.74 46.73 11.85
CA ARG A 2 45.26 45.33 11.75
C ARG A 2 45.57 44.73 13.14
N ASN A 3 45.13 43.54 13.60
CA ASN A 3 44.41 42.38 13.05
C ASN A 3 43.95 41.44 14.20
N GLY A 4 43.05 40.49 13.90
CA GLY A 4 42.94 39.13 14.48
C GLY A 4 41.99 39.02 15.67
N GLU A 5 40.97 38.16 15.71
CA GLU A 5 40.92 36.78 15.21
C GLU A 5 39.62 36.45 14.45
N SER A 6 39.72 35.42 13.62
CA SER A 6 38.71 34.86 12.72
C SER A 6 37.91 33.71 13.40
N PRO A 7 37.22 32.82 12.68
CA PRO A 7 35.81 32.52 12.92
C PRO A 7 35.60 31.15 13.60
N THR A 8 34.43 30.94 14.17
CA THR A 8 33.83 29.61 14.34
C THR A 8 32.40 29.82 13.84
N GLU A 9 32.03 29.49 12.60
CA GLU A 9 32.08 28.17 11.99
C GLU A 9 31.80 27.08 13.02
N THR A 10 30.56 27.06 13.48
CA THR A 10 29.89 25.84 13.94
C THR A 10 29.01 25.38 12.77
N ASP A 11 29.57 24.53 11.92
CA ASP A 11 29.01 23.20 11.56
C ASP A 11 27.49 23.09 11.82
N SER A 12 26.61 23.42 10.87
CA SER A 12 26.06 22.50 9.87
C SER A 12 26.25 21.01 10.17
N GLU A 13 25.21 20.35 10.71
CA GLU A 13 24.72 19.01 10.33
C GLU A 13 23.95 18.38 11.50
N GLU A 14 22.67 18.74 11.74
CA GLU A 14 21.68 17.86 12.40
C GLU A 14 20.25 18.32 12.04
N GLN A 15 19.99 18.55 10.75
CA GLN A 15 18.64 18.89 10.29
C GLN A 15 18.35 18.31 8.90
N LEU A 16 18.65 17.02 8.72
CA LEU A 16 18.34 16.27 7.51
C LEU A 16 17.74 14.90 7.83
N GLU A 17 16.85 14.78 8.83
CA GLU A 17 16.20 13.50 9.10
C GLU A 17 14.83 13.63 9.78
N SER A 18 14.00 14.60 9.39
CA SER A 18 12.68 14.77 10.00
C SER A 18 11.54 15.17 9.07
N THR A 19 11.81 15.43 7.79
CA THR A 19 10.78 15.82 6.81
C THR A 19 10.13 14.61 6.10
N ASP A 20 10.73 13.43 6.19
CA ASP A 20 10.25 12.22 5.52
C ASP A 20 9.01 11.65 6.25
N SER A 21 9.12 11.48 7.57
CA SER A 21 8.08 10.85 8.41
C SER A 21 6.73 11.55 8.43
N ASN A 22 6.67 12.87 8.18
CA ASN A 22 5.40 13.61 8.17
C ASN A 22 4.68 13.49 6.81
N GLN A 23 5.42 13.42 5.69
CA GLN A 23 4.83 13.31 4.35
C GLN A 23 4.12 11.97 4.11
N ALA A 24 4.57 10.90 4.75
CA ALA A 24 3.98 9.56 4.61
C ALA A 24 2.58 9.45 5.25
N ASP A 25 2.32 10.17 6.34
CA ASP A 25 0.97 10.29 6.91
C ASP A 25 0.09 11.27 6.10
N GLU A 26 0.70 12.22 5.40
CA GLU A 26 0.03 13.22 4.56
C GLU A 26 -0.22 12.80 3.10
N MET A 27 0.17 11.59 2.66
CA MET A 27 -0.37 10.98 1.43
C MET A 27 -1.87 10.75 1.63
N ALA A 28 -2.65 11.78 1.30
CA ALA A 28 -4.02 11.94 1.76
C ALA A 28 -5.07 11.25 0.88
N ASP A 29 -4.72 10.91 -0.37
CA ASP A 29 -5.65 10.27 -1.30
C ASP A 29 -4.99 9.03 -1.92
N PRO A 30 -5.65 7.86 -1.94
CA PRO A 30 -5.12 6.68 -2.62
C PRO A 30 -5.30 6.81 -4.15
N PRO A 31 -4.62 5.99 -4.97
CA PRO A 31 -4.81 5.98 -6.41
C PRO A 31 -6.27 5.70 -6.81
N THR A 32 -6.66 6.12 -8.02
CA THR A 32 -8.04 6.02 -8.52
C THR A 32 -8.64 4.63 -8.30
N GLY A 33 -9.87 4.57 -7.79
CA GLY A 33 -10.58 3.31 -7.52
C GLY A 33 -10.22 2.64 -6.19
N TRP A 34 -9.13 3.04 -5.52
CA TRP A 34 -8.81 2.60 -4.17
C TRP A 34 -9.50 3.46 -3.12
N ARG A 35 -9.85 2.86 -1.98
CA ARG A 35 -10.38 3.57 -0.81
C ARG A 35 -9.62 3.17 0.43
N ILE A 36 -9.34 4.14 1.29
CA ILE A 36 -8.73 3.88 2.59
C ILE A 36 -9.82 3.38 3.53
N TRP A 37 -9.66 2.14 4.02
CA TRP A 37 -10.59 1.51 4.97
C TRP A 37 -10.09 1.59 6.40
N ASN A 38 -8.78 1.61 6.60
CA ASN A 38 -8.16 1.85 7.90
C ASN A 38 -6.97 2.79 7.73
N ASN A 39 -6.92 3.85 8.53
CA ASN A 39 -5.80 4.77 8.59
C ASN A 39 -5.40 4.99 10.05
N GLU A 40 -4.57 4.09 10.57
CA GLU A 40 -4.02 4.28 11.91
C GLU A 40 -2.74 5.13 11.83
N PRO A 41 -2.67 6.27 12.55
CA PRO A 41 -1.49 7.12 12.55
C PRO A 41 -0.30 6.35 13.14
N GLY A 42 0.80 6.24 12.38
CA GLY A 42 1.96 5.42 12.76
C GLY A 42 1.71 3.90 12.80
N GLY A 43 0.52 3.43 12.42
CA GLY A 43 0.12 2.03 12.52
C GLY A 43 -0.31 1.43 11.18
N LYS A 44 -1.23 0.46 11.25
CA LYS A 44 -1.76 -0.28 10.10
C LYS A 44 -2.48 0.64 9.11
N ARG A 45 -2.21 0.46 7.81
CA ARG A 45 -3.00 1.07 6.74
C ARG A 45 -3.64 -0.01 5.87
N ILE A 46 -4.90 0.18 5.50
CA ILE A 46 -5.64 -0.76 4.63
C ILE A 46 -6.29 0.03 3.50
N PHE A 47 -6.04 -0.42 2.27
CA PHE A 47 -6.68 0.06 1.06
C PHE A 47 -7.55 -1.05 0.47
N VAL A 48 -8.73 -0.70 -0.02
CA VAL A 48 -9.64 -1.62 -0.71
C VAL A 48 -9.99 -1.08 -2.09
N PHE A 49 -9.94 -1.93 -3.10
CA PHE A 49 -10.24 -1.53 -4.49
C PHE A 49 -11.73 -1.68 -4.79
N ARG A 50 -12.37 -0.59 -5.24
CA ARG A 50 -13.77 -0.55 -5.71
C ARG A 50 -14.73 -1.42 -4.88
N PRO A 51 -14.84 -1.19 -3.55
CA PRO A 51 -15.77 -1.94 -2.69
C PRO A 51 -17.25 -1.70 -3.06
N ASP A 52 -17.53 -0.72 -3.91
CA ASP A 52 -18.83 -0.50 -4.55
C ASP A 52 -19.18 -1.56 -5.60
N ILE A 53 -18.18 -2.13 -6.30
CA ILE A 53 -18.36 -3.21 -7.27
C ILE A 53 -18.10 -4.56 -6.59
N PHE A 54 -16.96 -4.71 -5.92
CA PHE A 54 -16.57 -5.94 -5.24
C PHE A 54 -17.27 -6.04 -3.88
N SER A 55 -18.56 -6.37 -3.92
CA SER A 55 -19.38 -6.59 -2.73
C SER A 55 -20.43 -7.66 -2.97
N GLU A 56 -20.94 -8.23 -1.88
CA GLU A 56 -22.07 -9.19 -1.90
C GLU A 56 -23.31 -8.66 -2.62
N ARG A 57 -23.42 -7.33 -2.81
CA ARG A 57 -24.55 -6.70 -3.50
C ARG A 57 -24.51 -6.84 -5.02
N ASN A 58 -23.37 -7.20 -5.62
CA ASN A 58 -23.22 -7.36 -7.07
C ASN A 58 -23.02 -8.83 -7.47
N ASP A 59 -23.58 -9.77 -6.70
CA ASP A 59 -23.48 -11.23 -6.94
C ASP A 59 -22.04 -11.79 -6.96
N LEU A 60 -21.05 -10.98 -6.55
CA LEU A 60 -19.69 -11.42 -6.28
C LEU A 60 -19.59 -11.86 -4.82
N PRO A 61 -18.90 -12.98 -4.51
CA PRO A 61 -18.63 -13.34 -3.13
C PRO A 61 -17.91 -12.18 -2.43
N ALA A 62 -18.31 -11.83 -1.20
CA ALA A 62 -17.69 -10.78 -0.38
C ALA A 62 -16.15 -10.92 -0.29
N MET A 63 -15.67 -12.14 -0.48
CA MET A 63 -14.27 -12.52 -0.42
C MET A 63 -13.47 -11.99 -1.62
N CYS A 64 -14.08 -11.65 -2.75
CA CYS A 64 -13.39 -11.20 -3.96
C CYS A 64 -13.07 -9.69 -3.96
N LEU A 65 -12.64 -9.14 -2.82
CA LEU A 65 -12.33 -7.71 -2.66
C LEU A 65 -10.80 -7.50 -2.65
N PRO A 66 -10.21 -6.92 -3.72
CA PRO A 66 -8.79 -6.63 -3.71
C PRO A 66 -8.44 -5.65 -2.58
N THR A 67 -7.49 -6.04 -1.74
CA THR A 67 -7.14 -5.34 -0.51
C THR A 67 -5.63 -5.25 -0.37
N ILE A 68 -5.11 -4.06 -0.10
CA ILE A 68 -3.69 -3.86 0.26
C ILE A 68 -3.60 -3.64 1.76
N HIS A 69 -2.79 -4.47 2.41
CA HIS A 69 -2.49 -4.39 3.83
C HIS A 69 -1.08 -3.87 4.03
N VAL A 70 -0.95 -2.79 4.81
CA VAL A 70 0.34 -2.27 5.29
C VAL A 70 0.42 -2.47 6.79
N THR A 71 1.29 -3.36 7.25
CA THR A 71 1.40 -3.75 8.66
C THR A 71 2.86 -3.86 9.11
N ASN A 72 3.14 -3.52 10.37
CA ASN A 72 4.47 -3.65 11.01
C ASN A 72 4.58 -4.90 11.91
N GLY A 73 3.77 -5.91 11.62
CA GLY A 73 3.76 -7.16 12.37
C GLY A 73 4.10 -8.33 11.46
N SER A 74 5.07 -9.15 11.86
CA SER A 74 5.30 -10.44 11.22
C SER A 74 4.02 -11.27 11.28
N GLN A 75 3.49 -11.70 10.13
CA GLN A 75 2.48 -12.75 10.04
C GLN A 75 3.11 -14.12 10.35
N ALA A 76 3.84 -14.21 11.46
CA ALA A 76 4.16 -15.48 12.06
C ALA A 76 2.86 -16.00 12.69
N ASN A 77 2.06 -16.69 11.87
CA ASN A 77 0.90 -17.50 12.27
C ASN A 77 1.33 -18.59 13.27
N ARG A 78 1.64 -18.20 14.50
CA ARG A 78 1.99 -19.07 15.61
C ARG A 78 1.18 -18.65 16.83
N PRO A 79 0.16 -19.42 17.23
CA PRO A 79 -0.53 -19.18 18.50
C PRO A 79 0.49 -19.30 19.64
N GLY A 80 0.80 -18.16 20.28
CA GLY A 80 1.78 -18.07 21.36
C GLY A 80 3.06 -17.28 21.03
N ALA A 81 3.25 -16.84 19.79
CA ALA A 81 4.22 -15.78 19.52
C ALA A 81 3.58 -14.47 19.95
N SER A 82 4.10 -13.83 21.00
CA SER A 82 3.85 -12.41 21.26
C SER A 82 3.98 -11.65 19.94
N GLN A 83 3.12 -10.67 19.70
CA GLN A 83 3.28 -9.72 18.58
C GLN A 83 4.63 -9.02 18.77
N ILE A 84 5.72 -9.64 18.31
CA ILE A 84 7.01 -8.97 18.25
C ILE A 84 6.81 -7.99 17.11
N GLN A 85 6.66 -6.71 17.48
CA GLN A 85 6.81 -5.63 16.51
C GLN A 85 8.18 -5.84 15.89
N THR A 86 8.18 -6.25 14.62
CA THR A 86 9.41 -6.30 13.85
C THR A 86 9.67 -4.90 13.35
N ASP A 87 10.93 -4.50 13.27
CA ASP A 87 11.29 -3.23 12.64
C ASP A 87 10.91 -3.20 11.14
N SER A 88 10.53 -4.35 10.56
CA SER A 88 10.10 -4.48 9.16
C SER A 88 8.58 -4.32 8.97
N TRP A 89 8.22 -3.55 7.95
CA TRP A 89 6.89 -3.33 7.43
C TRP A 89 6.60 -4.24 6.25
N HIS A 90 5.36 -4.69 6.13
CA HIS A 90 4.92 -5.61 5.09
C HIS A 90 3.76 -4.99 4.32
N VAL A 91 3.82 -5.11 3.00
CA VAL A 91 2.79 -4.68 2.07
C VAL A 91 2.28 -5.92 1.35
N ILE A 92 1.01 -6.24 1.56
CA ILE A 92 0.41 -7.46 1.01
C ILE A 92 -0.81 -7.06 0.21
N LEU A 93 -0.79 -7.31 -1.10
CA LEU A 93 -1.96 -7.25 -1.96
C LEU A 93 -2.64 -8.61 -1.96
N THR A 94 -3.86 -8.67 -1.45
CA THR A 94 -4.72 -9.84 -1.51
C THR A 94 -5.86 -9.57 -2.49
N LEU A 95 -6.22 -10.57 -3.29
CA LEU A 95 -7.39 -10.52 -4.18
C LEU A 95 -8.60 -11.18 -3.52
N GLU A 96 -8.29 -12.20 -2.72
CA GLU A 96 -9.19 -12.87 -1.80
C GLU A 96 -8.47 -13.05 -0.45
N PRO A 97 -9.19 -13.24 0.67
CA PRO A 97 -8.60 -13.52 1.98
C PRO A 97 -7.56 -14.64 1.97
N GLU A 98 -7.68 -15.60 1.04
CA GLU A 98 -6.78 -16.74 0.90
C GLU A 98 -5.82 -16.62 -0.31
N VAL A 99 -5.94 -15.57 -1.13
CA VAL A 99 -5.16 -15.38 -2.36
C VAL A 99 -4.33 -14.10 -2.27
N GLU A 100 -3.04 -14.27 -1.99
CA GLU A 100 -2.03 -13.21 -2.00
C GLU A 100 -1.42 -13.09 -3.40
N ALA A 101 -1.48 -11.90 -3.99
CA ALA A 101 -0.93 -11.63 -5.32
C ALA A 101 0.49 -11.04 -5.26
N ILE A 102 0.72 -10.12 -4.32
CA ILE A 102 2.02 -9.48 -4.12
C ILE A 102 2.28 -9.38 -2.63
N THR A 103 3.51 -9.69 -2.24
CA THR A 103 4.01 -9.52 -0.88
C THR A 103 5.37 -8.85 -0.94
N GLU A 104 5.46 -7.64 -0.40
CA GLU A 104 6.70 -6.88 -0.26
C GLU A 104 7.01 -6.60 1.21
N SER A 105 8.30 -6.56 1.54
CA SER A 105 8.79 -6.20 2.86
C SER A 105 9.71 -4.99 2.77
N HIS A 106 9.53 -4.05 3.67
CA HIS A 106 10.21 -2.76 3.71
C HIS A 106 10.75 -2.50 5.12
N GLU A 107 11.84 -1.75 5.24
CA GLU A 107 12.44 -1.43 6.54
C GLU A 107 11.73 -0.30 7.28
N THR A 108 10.94 0.51 6.57
CA THR A 108 10.24 1.66 7.15
C THR A 108 8.78 1.71 6.73
N ARG A 109 7.95 2.36 7.55
CA ARG A 109 6.53 2.59 7.25
C ARG A 109 6.36 3.34 5.94
N GLN A 110 7.19 4.35 5.72
CA GLN A 110 7.09 5.18 4.53
C GLN A 110 7.44 4.41 3.26
N ALA A 111 8.49 3.59 3.29
CA ALA A 111 8.83 2.72 2.16
C ALA A 111 7.66 1.75 1.87
N ALA A 112 7.06 1.18 2.91
CA ALA A 112 5.88 0.32 2.77
C ALA A 112 4.65 1.06 2.22
N LEU A 113 4.38 2.27 2.68
CA LEU A 113 3.29 3.08 2.13
C LEU A 113 3.55 3.44 0.67
N SER A 114 4.76 3.87 0.33
CA SER A 114 5.14 4.17 -1.05
C SER A 114 5.01 2.93 -1.95
N GLY A 115 5.42 1.76 -1.45
CA GLY A 115 5.23 0.48 -2.13
C GLY A 115 3.76 0.11 -2.31
N ALA A 116 2.93 0.30 -1.28
CA ALA A 116 1.48 0.09 -1.37
C ALA A 116 0.81 0.97 -2.42
N TYR A 117 1.20 2.25 -2.49
CA TYR A 117 0.73 3.17 -3.51
C TYR A 117 1.17 2.75 -4.91
N ASN A 118 2.44 2.37 -5.06
CA ASN A 118 2.97 1.90 -6.33
C ASN A 118 2.26 0.62 -6.81
N ILE A 119 2.01 -0.33 -5.90
CA ILE A 119 1.21 -1.53 -6.17
C ILE A 119 -0.22 -1.15 -6.57
N ALA A 120 -0.86 -0.22 -5.85
CA ALA A 120 -2.20 0.25 -6.17
C ALA A 120 -2.28 0.88 -7.56
N GLU A 121 -1.28 1.69 -7.96
CA GLU A 121 -1.16 2.25 -9.31
C GLU A 121 -0.93 1.17 -10.36
N GLN A 122 0.01 0.26 -10.13
CA GLN A 122 0.27 -0.86 -11.05
C GLN A 122 -0.96 -1.76 -11.23
N PHE A 123 -1.78 -1.91 -10.18
CA PHE A 123 -3.02 -2.68 -10.25
C PHE A 123 -4.01 -2.06 -11.24
N VAL A 124 -4.23 -0.74 -11.13
CA VAL A 124 -5.17 -0.03 -12.01
C VAL A 124 -4.65 0.18 -13.43
N GLN A 125 -3.34 0.08 -13.62
CA GLN A 125 -2.71 0.07 -14.95
C GLN A 125 -2.69 -1.34 -15.58
N GLY A 126 -3.21 -2.36 -14.89
CA GLY A 126 -3.16 -3.75 -15.36
C GLY A 126 -1.75 -4.34 -15.44
N ALA A 127 -0.75 -3.73 -14.79
CA ALA A 127 0.64 -4.21 -14.78
C ALA A 127 0.83 -5.42 -13.84
N ILE A 128 -0.12 -5.66 -12.93
CA ILE A 128 -0.09 -6.80 -12.00
C ILE A 128 -0.76 -8.01 -12.63
N ASN A 129 0.01 -9.07 -12.84
CA ASN A 129 -0.52 -10.38 -13.24
C ASN A 129 -1.17 -11.11 -12.06
N TYR A 130 -2.38 -10.66 -11.70
CA TYR A 130 -3.15 -11.28 -10.63
C TYR A 130 -3.56 -12.74 -10.93
N ARG A 131 -3.63 -13.12 -12.22
CA ARG A 131 -4.01 -14.46 -12.69
C ARG A 131 -3.01 -15.55 -12.26
N ASP A 132 -1.72 -15.22 -12.15
CA ASP A 132 -0.68 -16.15 -11.70
C ASP A 132 -0.82 -16.54 -10.22
N SER A 133 -1.53 -15.73 -9.43
CA SER A 133 -1.80 -15.99 -8.00
C SER A 133 -2.82 -17.13 -7.79
N TYR A 134 -3.55 -17.51 -8.84
CA TYR A 134 -4.62 -18.50 -8.77
C TYR A 134 -4.17 -19.88 -9.24
N GLN A 135 -4.32 -20.88 -8.38
CA GLN A 135 -4.17 -22.29 -8.77
C GLN A 135 -5.37 -22.80 -9.59
N VAL A 136 -6.57 -22.25 -9.36
CA VAL A 136 -7.80 -22.56 -10.11
C VAL A 136 -8.29 -21.26 -10.75
N PRO A 137 -8.41 -21.21 -12.09
CA PRO A 137 -8.81 -19.98 -12.79
C PRO A 137 -10.24 -19.57 -12.41
N ARG A 138 -10.45 -18.27 -12.20
CA ARG A 138 -11.75 -17.66 -11.92
C ARG A 138 -12.09 -16.66 -13.01
N GLU A 139 -12.55 -17.16 -14.16
CA GLU A 139 -12.77 -16.36 -15.37
C GLU A 139 -13.77 -15.21 -15.15
N ASP A 140 -14.91 -15.45 -14.49
CA ASP A 140 -15.90 -14.40 -14.18
C ASP A 140 -15.33 -13.26 -13.33
N TYR A 141 -14.47 -13.61 -12.35
CA TYR A 141 -13.82 -12.64 -11.49
C TYR A 141 -12.76 -11.84 -12.26
N PHE A 142 -11.95 -12.51 -13.07
CA PHE A 142 -10.95 -11.85 -13.92
C PHE A 142 -11.62 -10.89 -14.90
N GLN A 143 -12.70 -11.31 -15.55
CA GLN A 143 -13.45 -10.45 -16.46
C GLN A 143 -13.99 -9.20 -15.74
N THR A 144 -14.48 -9.36 -14.51
CA THR A 144 -14.91 -8.22 -13.70
C THR A 144 -13.73 -7.31 -13.37
N LEU A 145 -12.60 -7.86 -12.93
CA LEU A 145 -11.38 -7.08 -12.67
C LEU A 145 -10.92 -6.30 -13.90
N ASP A 146 -10.78 -6.96 -15.06
CA ASP A 146 -10.42 -6.30 -16.32
C ASP A 146 -11.39 -5.17 -16.64
N THR A 147 -12.71 -5.43 -16.60
CA THR A 147 -13.73 -4.41 -16.87
C THR A 147 -13.57 -3.19 -15.95
N VAL A 148 -13.40 -3.42 -14.65
CA VAL A 148 -13.28 -2.34 -13.67
C VAL A 148 -11.96 -1.58 -13.82
N ILE A 149 -10.86 -2.28 -14.09
CA ILE A 149 -9.54 -1.69 -14.33
C ILE A 149 -9.62 -0.81 -15.59
N GLU A 150 -10.16 -1.32 -16.69
CA GLU A 150 -10.41 -0.56 -17.93
C GLU A 150 -11.32 0.66 -17.68
N GLU A 151 -12.39 0.51 -16.89
CA GLU A 151 -13.27 1.62 -16.49
C GLU A 151 -12.56 2.67 -15.61
N THR A 152 -11.50 2.28 -14.92
CA THR A 152 -10.75 3.18 -14.03
C THR A 152 -9.69 3.97 -14.82
N GLU A 153 -9.23 3.45 -15.96
CA GLU A 153 -8.30 4.14 -16.88
C GLU A 153 -8.98 5.12 -17.83
N VAL A 154 -10.30 5.02 -18.03
CA VAL A 154 -11.07 5.96 -18.87
C VAL A 154 -11.35 7.27 -18.14
N GLU A 155 -10.38 8.17 -18.14
CA GLU A 155 -10.68 9.60 -18.01
C GLU A 155 -11.49 10.08 -19.23
N PRO A 156 -12.52 10.93 -19.04
CA PRO A 156 -13.43 11.33 -20.09
C PRO A 156 -12.72 12.22 -21.12
N ILE A 157 -12.81 11.84 -22.38
CA ILE A 157 -12.72 12.79 -23.49
C ILE A 157 -13.92 13.75 -23.41
N GLY A 158 -13.70 14.99 -22.95
CA GLY A 158 -14.68 16.07 -23.10
C GLY A 158 -14.56 17.20 -22.09
#